data_AF-A0A6J1PGR0-F1
#
_entry.id   AF-A0A6J1PGR0-F1
#
_cell.length_a   1.000
_cell.length_b   1.000
_cell.length_c   1.000
_cell.angle_alpha   90.00
_cell.angle_beta   90.00
_cell.angle_gamma   90.00
#
_symmetry.space_group_name_H-M   'P 1'
#
loop_
_entity.id
_entity.type
_entity.pdbx_description
1 polymer ?
#
loop_
_entity_poly.entity_id
_entity_poly.type
_entity_poly.pdbx_seq_one_letter_code
_entity_poly.pdbx_strand_id
1 'polypeptide(L)'
;MVEVIVHEMVAMTSGFSDNELAREKKKLLSMLLMNLEQRPVVFEDICRQVLATGTRKRPEYFMQAINGISKDDINRVAQRLLKSPPCLTARGEVKTVPSMAGIQNGLLDAQG
;
A
#
# COMPACT_ATOMS: atom_id res chain seq x y z
N MET A 1 17.04 -10.65 -4.10
CA MET A 1 16.31 -9.40 -3.78
C MET A 1 14.94 -9.36 -4.45
N VAL A 2 14.85 -9.53 -5.78
CA VAL A 2 13.55 -9.59 -6.48
C VAL A 2 12.67 -10.71 -5.95
N GLU A 3 13.21 -11.91 -5.74
CA GLU A 3 12.49 -13.05 -5.17
C GLU A 3 11.90 -12.75 -3.79
N VAL A 4 12.65 -12.08 -2.91
CA VAL A 4 12.16 -11.67 -1.58
C VAL A 4 10.99 -10.69 -1.72
N ILE A 5 11.05 -9.75 -2.67
CA ILE A 5 9.95 -8.81 -2.91
C ILE A 5 8.71 -9.56 -3.38
N VAL A 6 8.86 -10.51 -4.31
CA VAL A 6 7.75 -11.35 -4.79
C VAL A 6 7.13 -12.14 -3.63
N HIS A 7 7.96 -12.80 -2.82
CA HIS A 7 7.52 -13.55 -1.64
C HIS A 7 6.73 -12.67 -0.66
N GLU A 8 7.27 -11.51 -0.28
CA GLU A 8 6.58 -10.61 0.65
C GLU A 8 5.29 -10.02 0.05
N MET A 9 5.27 -9.79 -1.27
CA MET A 9 4.06 -9.33 -1.95
C MET A 9 2.95 -10.40 -1.91
N VAL A 10 3.29 -11.67 -2.11
CA VAL A 10 2.35 -12.79 -1.98
C VAL A 10 1.94 -12.98 -0.52
N ALA A 11 2.89 -12.85 0.41
CA ALA A 11 2.65 -12.96 1.85
C ALA A 11 1.63 -11.93 2.36
N MET A 12 1.46 -10.77 1.72
CA MET A 12 0.39 -9.81 2.06
C MET A 12 -1.03 -10.41 2.03
N THR A 13 -1.24 -11.51 1.30
CA THR A 13 -2.53 -12.22 1.24
C THR A 13 -2.73 -13.24 2.36
N SER A 14 -1.74 -13.41 3.25
CA SER A 14 -1.77 -14.41 4.32
C SER A 14 -1.15 -13.90 5.64
N GLY A 15 -1.53 -14.52 6.75
CA GLY A 15 -0.66 -14.59 7.92
C GLY A 15 -0.49 -13.38 8.85
N PHE A 16 -1.14 -12.23 8.64
CA PHE A 16 -0.97 -11.09 9.58
C PHE A 16 -1.93 -11.12 10.78
N SER A 17 -1.40 -10.76 11.95
CA SER A 17 -2.13 -10.79 13.23
C SER A 17 -3.05 -9.58 13.43
N ASP A 18 -4.04 -9.69 14.31
CA ASP A 18 -4.88 -8.53 14.69
C ASP A 18 -4.04 -7.41 15.33
N ASN A 19 -3.02 -7.79 16.10
CA ASN A 19 -2.09 -6.86 16.74
C ASN A 19 -1.29 -6.07 15.72
N GLU A 20 -0.88 -6.73 14.63
CA GLU A 20 -0.21 -6.08 13.51
C GLU A 20 -1.13 -5.09 12.80
N LEU A 21 -2.34 -5.50 12.44
CA LEU A 21 -3.30 -4.59 11.80
C LEU A 21 -3.59 -3.37 12.69
N ALA A 22 -3.81 -3.58 13.99
CA ALA A 22 -4.05 -2.49 14.95
C ALA A 22 -2.86 -1.54 15.05
N ARG A 23 -1.63 -2.08 15.06
CA ARG A 23 -0.39 -1.30 15.10
C ARG A 23 -0.20 -0.48 13.83
N GLU A 24 -0.41 -1.07 12.65
CA GLU A 24 -0.24 -0.37 11.38
C GLU A 24 -1.32 0.71 11.18
N LYS A 25 -2.57 0.48 11.61
CA LYS A 25 -3.60 1.52 11.68
C LYS A 25 -3.16 2.71 12.54
N LYS A 26 -2.60 2.43 13.71
CA LYS A 26 -2.12 3.48 14.63
C LYS A 26 -0.97 4.27 14.03
N LYS A 27 0.00 3.62 13.38
CA LYS A 27 1.10 4.28 12.67
C LYS A 27 0.59 5.21 11.56
N LEU A 28 -0.37 4.74 10.75
CA LEU A 28 -0.96 5.55 9.68
C LEU A 28 -1.71 6.76 10.22
N LEU A 29 -2.49 6.58 11.30
CA LEU A 29 -3.17 7.68 11.99
C LEU A 29 -2.19 8.70 12.57
N SER A 30 -1.11 8.26 13.21
CA SER A 30 -0.06 9.14 13.73
C SER A 30 0.58 9.96 12.61
N MET A 31 0.96 9.32 11.50
CA MET A 31 1.53 10.02 10.35
C MET A 31 0.56 11.07 9.77
N LEU A 32 -0.72 10.73 9.65
CA LEU A 32 -1.75 11.67 9.20
C LEU A 32 -1.83 12.90 10.12
N LEU A 33 -1.93 12.71 11.43
CA LEU A 33 -2.09 13.80 12.39
C LEU A 33 -0.84 14.68 12.49
N MET A 34 0.36 14.07 12.49
CA MET A 34 1.62 14.81 12.53
C MET A 34 1.80 15.71 11.30
N ASN A 35 1.44 15.22 10.11
CA ASN A 35 1.51 16.01 8.89
C ASN A 35 0.61 17.26 8.94
N LEU A 36 -0.49 17.21 9.70
CA LEU A 36 -1.41 18.34 9.84
C LEU A 36 -0.91 19.43 10.79
N GLU A 37 0.20 19.21 11.50
CA GLU A 37 0.85 20.24 12.32
C GLU A 37 1.60 21.26 11.43
N GLN A 38 1.95 20.87 10.20
CA GLN A 38 2.69 21.69 9.26
C GLN A 38 1.73 22.43 8.31
N ARG A 39 1.61 23.75 8.48
CA ARG A 39 0.72 24.60 7.66
C ARG A 39 0.91 24.45 6.14
N PRO A 40 2.13 24.34 5.59
CA PRO A 40 2.30 24.11 4.15
C PRO A 40 1.70 22.78 3.68
N VAL A 41 1.84 21.72 4.48
CA VAL A 41 1.30 20.39 4.18
C VAL A 41 -0.23 20.42 4.21
N VAL A 42 -0.82 21.13 5.19
CA VAL A 42 -2.27 21.33 5.25
C VAL A 42 -2.80 22.05 4.01
N PHE A 43 -2.11 23.11 3.56
CA PHE A 43 -2.51 23.85 2.37
C PHE A 43 -2.46 22.97 1.11
N GLU A 44 -1.35 22.26 0.92
CA GLU A 44 -1.18 21.34 -0.21
C GLU A 44 -2.26 20.25 -0.22
N ASP A 45 -2.57 19.66 0.94
CA ASP A 45 -3.59 18.62 1.05
C ASP A 45 -4.98 19.15 0.66
N ILE A 46 -5.35 20.36 1.09
CA ILE A 46 -6.61 21.00 0.69
C ILE A 46 -6.66 21.16 -0.83
N CYS A 47 -5.62 21.72 -1.44
CA CYS A 47 -5.54 21.94 -2.88
C CYS A 47 -5.66 20.63 -3.64
N ARG A 48 -4.90 19.60 -3.25
CA ARG A 48 -4.91 18.29 -3.89
C ARG A 48 -6.28 17.63 -3.81
N GLN A 49 -6.95 17.67 -2.66
CA GLN A 49 -8.28 17.09 -2.49
C GLN A 49 -9.32 17.80 -3.37
N VAL A 50 -9.32 19.13 -3.38
CA VAL A 50 -10.25 19.92 -4.20
C VAL A 50 -10.00 19.68 -5.69
N LEU A 51 -8.74 19.63 -6.13
CA LEU A 51 -8.40 19.34 -7.52
C LEU A 51 -8.79 17.93 -7.97
N ALA A 52 -8.55 16.92 -7.12
CA ALA A 52 -8.81 15.53 -7.48
C ALA A 52 -10.27 15.10 -7.33
N THR A 53 -10.99 15.66 -6.36
CA THR A 53 -12.32 15.17 -5.95
C THR A 53 -13.40 16.25 -5.91
N GLY A 54 -13.06 17.52 -6.19
CA GLY A 54 -13.97 18.67 -6.13
C GLY A 54 -14.35 19.12 -4.72
N THR A 55 -13.97 18.37 -3.68
CA THR A 55 -14.35 18.67 -2.29
C THR A 55 -13.19 18.41 -1.34
N ARG A 56 -13.20 19.07 -0.18
CA ARG A 56 -12.27 18.79 0.91
C ARG A 56 -12.95 17.88 1.93
N LYS A 57 -12.39 16.70 2.15
CA LYS A 57 -12.73 15.84 3.28
C LYS A 57 -11.88 16.24 4.48
N ARG A 58 -12.52 16.34 5.65
CA ARG A 58 -11.80 16.67 6.89
C ARG A 58 -11.01 15.46 7.41
N PRO A 59 -9.98 15.65 8.24
CA PRO A 59 -9.18 14.56 8.80
C PRO A 59 -10.00 13.46 9.46
N GLU A 60 -11.12 13.81 10.11
CA GLU A 60 -11.99 12.87 10.83
C GLU A 60 -12.57 11.79 9.89
N TYR A 61 -12.84 12.14 8.63
CA TYR A 61 -13.28 11.19 7.61
C TYR A 61 -12.23 10.09 7.40
N PHE A 62 -10.97 10.48 7.23
CA PHE A 62 -9.87 9.54 7.02
C PHE A 62 -9.60 8.72 8.28
N MET A 63 -9.70 9.33 9.46
CA MET A 63 -9.55 8.60 10.73
C MET A 63 -10.60 7.50 10.87
N GLN A 64 -11.87 7.79 10.56
CA GLN A 64 -12.94 6.79 10.56
C GLN A 64 -12.71 5.72 9.51
N ALA A 65 -12.31 6.10 8.30
CA ALA A 65 -12.01 5.16 7.22
C ALA A 65 -10.87 4.20 7.61
N ILE A 66 -9.77 4.70 8.18
CA ILE A 66 -8.62 3.88 8.62
C ILE A 66 -9.03 2.92 9.73
N ASN A 67 -9.78 3.40 10.72
CA ASN A 67 -10.24 2.55 11.83
C ASN A 67 -11.20 1.45 11.35
N GLY A 68 -12.03 1.74 10.34
CA GLY A 68 -13.00 0.80 9.78
C GLY A 68 -12.41 -0.33 8.92
N ILE A 69 -11.13 -0.29 8.55
CA ILE A 69 -10.50 -1.32 7.70
C ILE A 69 -10.49 -2.68 8.40
N SER A 70 -11.03 -3.71 7.76
CA SER A 70 -10.96 -5.10 8.26
C SER A 70 -9.76 -5.86 7.67
N LYS A 71 -9.46 -7.05 8.20
CA LYS A 71 -8.49 -7.97 7.57
C LYS A 71 -8.92 -8.38 6.16
N ASP A 72 -10.22 -8.58 5.97
CA ASP A 72 -10.79 -8.97 4.68
C ASP A 72 -10.62 -7.88 3.63
N ASP A 73 -10.69 -6.60 4.02
CA ASP A 73 -10.40 -5.49 3.13
C ASP A 73 -8.96 -5.50 2.63
N ILE A 74 -8.00 -5.78 3.52
CA ILE A 74 -6.59 -5.89 3.17
C ILE A 74 -6.38 -7.07 2.22
N ASN A 75 -6.89 -8.25 2.55
CA ASN A 75 -6.80 -9.45 1.70
C ASN A 75 -7.39 -9.21 0.32
N ARG A 76 -8.57 -8.59 0.25
CA ARG A 76 -9.24 -8.25 -1.01
C ARG A 76 -8.40 -7.30 -1.86
N VAL A 77 -7.79 -6.28 -1.26
CA VAL A 77 -6.94 -5.32 -1.98
C VAL A 77 -5.63 -5.98 -2.43
N ALA A 78 -4.99 -6.78 -1.58
CA ALA A 78 -3.76 -7.51 -1.89
C ALA A 78 -3.98 -8.48 -3.07
N GLN A 79 -5.04 -9.29 -3.04
CA GLN A 79 -5.39 -10.18 -4.14
C GLN A 79 -5.66 -9.42 -5.45
N ARG A 80 -6.31 -8.25 -5.38
CA ARG A 80 -6.53 -7.41 -6.57
C ARG A 80 -5.22 -6.85 -7.12
N LEU A 81 -4.30 -6.44 -6.24
CA LEU A 81 -2.99 -5.90 -6.61
C LEU A 81 -2.15 -6.96 -7.34
N LEU A 82 -2.06 -8.17 -6.80
CA LEU A 82 -1.26 -9.27 -7.36
C LEU A 82 -1.76 -9.77 -8.73
N LYS A 83 -3.05 -9.62 -9.02
CA LYS A 83 -3.63 -10.00 -10.32
C LYS A 83 -3.26 -9.05 -11.46
N SER A 84 -2.83 -7.84 -11.16
CA SER A 84 -2.45 -6.86 -12.19
C SER A 84 -1.03 -7.14 -12.69
N PRO A 85 -0.75 -6.96 -14.00
CA PRO A 85 0.61 -7.09 -14.52
C PRO A 85 1.57 -6.15 -13.77
N PRO A 86 2.73 -6.64 -13.28
CA PRO A 86 3.66 -5.79 -12.58
C PRO A 86 4.24 -4.72 -13.51
N CYS A 87 4.84 -3.68 -12.93
CA CYS A 87 5.67 -2.72 -13.67
C CYS A 87 7.09 -2.82 -13.12
N LEU A 88 8.06 -3.14 -13.99
CA LEU A 88 9.45 -3.34 -13.62
C LEU A 88 10.33 -2.28 -14.28
N THR A 89 11.24 -1.69 -13.49
CA THR A 89 12.33 -0.87 -14.00
C THR A 89 13.59 -1.24 -13.24
N ALA A 90 14.70 -1.43 -13.96
CA ALA A 90 16.00 -1.76 -13.40
C ALA A 90 17.09 -0.95 -14.10
N ARG A 91 18.15 -0.60 -13.35
CA ARG A 91 19.29 0.17 -13.85
C ARG A 91 20.58 -0.35 -13.22
N GLY A 92 21.65 -0.47 -14.02
CA GLY A 92 22.94 -1.02 -13.58
C GLY A 92 23.23 -2.39 -14.21
N GLU A 93 23.84 -3.30 -13.45
CA GLU A 93 24.02 -4.70 -13.87
C GLU A 93 22.69 -5.46 -13.72
N VAL A 94 21.98 -5.64 -14.84
CA VAL A 94 20.61 -6.19 -14.86
C VAL A 94 20.52 -7.65 -15.28
N LYS A 95 21.64 -8.30 -15.61
CA LYS A 95 21.63 -9.72 -16.04
C LYS A 95 21.10 -10.68 -14.96
N THR A 96 21.19 -10.27 -13.70
CA THR A 96 20.71 -11.04 -12.54
C THR A 96 19.24 -10.76 -12.21
N VAL A 97 18.59 -9.81 -12.89
CA VAL A 97 17.17 -9.52 -12.70
C VAL A 97 16.35 -10.60 -13.42
N PRO A 98 15.41 -11.27 -12.74
CA PRO A 98 14.55 -12.26 -13.38
C PRO A 98 13.74 -11.66 -14.52
N SER A 99 13.37 -12.50 -15.48
CA SER A 99 12.51 -12.06 -16.59
C SER A 99 11.17 -11.55 -16.07
N MET A 100 10.55 -10.62 -16.81
CA MET A 100 9.23 -10.07 -16.48
C MET A 100 8.18 -11.18 -16.30
N ALA A 101 8.22 -12.20 -17.17
CA ALA A 101 7.34 -13.36 -17.07
C ALA A 101 7.61 -14.18 -15.79
N GLY A 102 8.88 -14.34 -15.39
CA GLY A 102 9.24 -15.02 -14.14
C GLY A 102 8.67 -14.30 -12.92
N ILE A 103 8.78 -12.98 -12.87
CA ILE A 103 8.24 -12.15 -11.78
C ILE A 103 6.72 -12.21 -11.75
N GLN A 104 6.07 -12.09 -12.92
CA GLN A 104 4.61 -12.16 -13.01
C GLN A 104 4.08 -13.53 -12.58
N ASN A 105 4.76 -14.62 -12.94
CA ASN A 105 4.37 -15.96 -12.52
C ASN A 105 4.52 -16.13 -11.00
N GLY A 106 5.60 -15.65 -10.40
CA GLY A 106 5.79 -15.73 -8.95
C GLY A 106 4.74 -14.93 -8.16
N LEU A 107 4.34 -13.75 -8.66
CA LEU A 107 3.25 -12.96 -8.04
C LEU A 107 1.87 -13.63 -8.12
N LEU A 108 1.67 -14.56 -9.07
CA LEU A 108 0.44 -15.34 -9.22
C LEU A 108 0.49 -16.68 -8.48
N ASP A 109 1.69 -17.15 -8.12
CA ASP A 109 1.88 -18.35 -7.31
C ASP A 109 1.54 -18.05 -5.84
N ALA A 110 0.86 -18.98 -5.18
CA ALA A 110 0.54 -18.88 -3.77
C ALA A 110 1.77 -19.02 -2.86
N GLN A 111 2.91 -19.45 -3.40
CA GLN A 111 4.16 -19.68 -2.68
C GLN A 111 5.21 -18.59 -2.91
N GLY A 112 4.99 -17.69 -3.88
CA GLY A 112 5.92 -16.62 -4.26
C GLY A 112 7.02 -17.07 -5.20
#